data_AF-A0A934RIB9-F1
#
_entry.id   AF-A0A934RIB9-F1
#
_cell.length_a   1.000
_cell.length_b   1.000
_cell.length_c   1.000
_cell.angle_alpha   90.00
_cell.angle_beta   90.00
_cell.angle_gamma   90.00
#
_symmetry.space_group_name_H-M   'P 1'
#
loop_
_entity.id
_entity.type
_entity.pdbx_description
1 polymer ?
#
loop_
_entity_poly.entity_id
_entity_poly.type
_entity_poly.pdbx_seq_one_letter_code
_entity_poly.pdbx_strand_id
1 'polypeptide(L)'
;MNTDETKLKHLEFIQAVISRMNNCSFLLKGWSVTLVSALFALSAKDVDIRFVLIAYFPAIVFWILDGFFLDQEKRYRQLYALVIEDSQEVPQLEMNTTKIKSIEGSWASATFTKTLLPFHGVVIGTILLVMFGFFVAGAK
;
A
#
# COMPACT_ATOMS: atom_id res chain seq x y z
N MET A 1 8.81 -0.64 36.63
CA MET A 1 8.11 0.26 35.69
C MET A 1 6.66 0.30 36.13
N ASN A 2 6.06 1.49 36.24
CA ASN A 2 4.64 1.60 36.58
C ASN A 2 3.81 0.95 35.44
N THR A 3 2.67 0.32 35.76
CA THR A 3 1.76 -0.27 34.77
C THR A 3 1.33 0.80 33.74
N ASP A 4 1.10 2.02 34.19
CA ASP A 4 0.73 3.15 33.31
C ASP A 4 1.86 3.55 32.36
N GLU A 5 3.10 3.61 32.85
CA GLU A 5 4.28 3.87 32.01
C GLU A 5 4.46 2.78 30.95
N THR A 6 4.22 1.52 31.33
CA THR A 6 4.34 0.37 30.44
C THR A 6 3.29 0.43 29.33
N LYS A 7 2.05 0.78 29.69
CA LYS A 7 0.96 1.00 28.74
C LYS A 7 1.26 2.14 27.77
N LEU A 8 1.72 3.29 28.28
CA LEU A 8 2.13 4.42 27.43
C LEU A 8 3.24 4.01 26.46
N LYS A 9 4.24 3.26 26.94
CA LYS A 9 5.33 2.77 26.10
C LYS A 9 4.84 1.80 25.00
N HIS A 10 3.90 0.93 25.34
CA HIS A 10 3.28 0.01 24.38
C HIS A 10 2.57 0.78 23.26
N LEU A 11 1.76 1.78 23.62
CA LEU A 11 1.08 2.66 22.67
C LEU A 11 2.08 3.42 21.78
N GLU A 12 3.18 3.92 22.33
CA GLU A 12 4.26 4.56 21.55
C GLU A 12 4.87 3.59 20.51
N PHE A 13 5.16 2.35 20.90
CA PHE A 13 5.71 1.35 19.98
C PHE A 13 4.72 1.00 18.87
N ILE A 14 3.44 0.82 19.19
CA ILE A 14 2.41 0.56 18.18
C ILE A 14 2.30 1.75 17.22
N GLN A 15 2.28 2.98 17.73
CA GLN A 15 2.21 4.19 16.92
C GLN A 15 3.43 4.36 15.98
N ALA A 16 4.62 3.98 16.45
CA ALA A 16 5.82 3.97 15.61
C ALA A 16 5.68 2.99 14.43
N VAL A 17 5.09 1.81 14.66
CA VAL A 17 4.84 0.84 13.58
C VAL A 17 3.78 1.35 12.60
N ILE A 18 2.68 1.93 13.08
CA ILE A 18 1.64 2.55 12.23
C ILE A 18 2.26 3.61 11.32
N SER A 19 3.09 4.49 11.88
CA SER A 19 3.78 5.55 11.14
C SER A 19 4.71 4.97 10.07
N ARG A 20 5.41 3.88 10.38
CA ARG A 20 6.27 3.16 9.41
C ARG A 20 5.45 2.54 8.27
N MET A 21 4.31 1.91 8.55
CA MET A 21 3.45 1.31 7.51
C MET A 21 2.91 2.38 6.55
N ASN A 22 2.45 3.52 7.08
CA ASN A 22 2.02 4.66 6.27
C ASN A 22 3.18 5.20 5.40
N ASN A 23 4.38 5.33 5.96
CA ASN A 23 5.55 5.76 5.20
C ASN A 23 5.92 4.77 4.09
N CYS A 24 5.92 3.47 4.35
CA CYS A 24 6.13 2.44 3.32
C CYS A 24 5.09 2.54 2.19
N SER A 25 3.80 2.68 2.54
CA SER A 25 2.71 2.89 1.58
C SER A 25 2.93 4.13 0.72
N PHE A 26 3.32 5.26 1.32
CA PHE A 26 3.61 6.50 0.59
C PHE A 26 4.80 6.34 -0.37
N LEU A 27 5.89 5.70 0.09
CA LEU A 27 7.06 5.43 -0.74
C LEU A 27 6.71 4.56 -1.95
N LEU A 28 5.90 3.51 -1.78
CA LEU A 28 5.46 2.67 -2.89
C LEU A 28 4.69 3.45 -3.96
N LYS A 29 3.80 4.36 -3.54
CA LYS A 29 3.08 5.25 -4.47
C LYS A 29 4.03 6.12 -5.27
N GLY A 30 5.04 6.70 -4.60
CA GLY A 30 6.11 7.47 -5.26
C GLY A 30 6.87 6.65 -6.29
N TRP A 31 7.38 5.48 -5.88
CA TRP A 31 8.11 4.56 -6.77
C TRP A 31 7.29 4.05 -7.95
N SER A 32 5.98 3.85 -7.75
CA SER A 32 5.06 3.49 -8.81
C SER A 32 5.01 4.55 -9.90
N VAL A 33 4.83 5.83 -9.52
CA VAL A 33 4.81 6.94 -10.49
C VAL A 33 6.16 7.07 -11.18
N THR A 34 7.27 6.98 -10.43
CA THR A 34 8.63 7.08 -10.99
C THR A 34 8.92 5.99 -12.02
N LEU A 35 8.68 4.71 -11.70
CA LEU A 35 8.98 3.60 -12.61
C LEU A 35 8.08 3.62 -13.85
N VAL A 36 6.79 3.89 -13.68
CA VAL A 36 5.86 3.99 -14.82
C VAL A 36 6.27 5.15 -15.74
N SER A 37 6.62 6.31 -15.19
CA SER A 37 7.08 7.47 -15.97
C SER A 37 8.39 7.19 -16.72
N ALA A 38 9.34 6.50 -16.07
CA ALA A 38 10.60 6.11 -16.70
C ALA A 38 10.38 5.13 -17.87
N LEU A 39 9.47 4.16 -17.72
CA LEU A 39 9.11 3.22 -18.78
C LEU A 39 8.38 3.92 -19.94
N PHE A 40 7.55 4.92 -19.65
CA PHE A 40 6.93 5.74 -20.70
C PHE A 40 8.00 6.52 -21.48
N ALA A 41 8.93 7.19 -20.79
CA ALA A 41 10.02 7.91 -21.44
C ALA A 41 10.88 6.99 -22.31
N LEU A 42 11.13 5.75 -21.86
CA LEU A 42 11.85 4.76 -22.64
C LEU A 42 11.05 4.31 -23.87
N SER A 43 9.76 4.02 -23.72
CA SER A 43 8.90 3.60 -24.83
C SER A 43 8.76 4.66 -25.92
N ALA A 44 8.77 5.94 -25.55
CA ALA A 44 8.70 7.05 -26.50
C ALA A 44 9.97 7.14 -27.38
N LYS A 45 11.11 6.62 -26.90
CA LYS A 45 12.39 6.69 -27.61
C LYS A 45 12.59 5.53 -28.59
N ASP A 46 12.08 4.34 -28.27
CA ASP A 46 12.36 3.10 -29.01
C ASP A 46 11.20 2.61 -29.91
N VAL A 47 10.10 3.37 -30.06
CA VAL A 47 8.94 3.14 -30.96
C VAL A 47 8.26 1.76 -30.81
N ASP A 48 8.59 1.00 -29.78
CA ASP A 48 7.98 -0.29 -29.53
C ASP A 48 7.03 -0.22 -28.33
N ILE A 49 5.75 -0.19 -28.65
CA ILE A 49 4.65 -0.18 -27.68
C ILE A 49 4.67 -1.38 -26.72
N ARG A 50 5.37 -2.48 -27.09
CA ARG A 50 5.57 -3.63 -26.20
C ARG A 50 6.32 -3.24 -24.92
N PHE A 51 7.11 -2.16 -24.92
CA PHE A 51 7.75 -1.66 -23.70
C PHE A 51 6.76 -1.02 -22.72
N VAL A 52 5.66 -0.42 -23.19
CA VAL A 52 4.62 0.13 -22.32
C VAL A 52 3.92 -0.99 -21.54
N LEU A 53 3.81 -2.19 -22.11
CA LEU A 53 3.26 -3.37 -21.40
C LEU A 53 4.08 -3.72 -20.15
N ILE A 54 5.38 -3.43 -20.15
CA ILE A 54 6.26 -3.67 -19.00
C ILE A 54 5.87 -2.75 -17.83
N ALA A 55 5.23 -1.60 -18.07
CA ALA A 55 4.78 -0.69 -17.00
C ALA A 55 3.63 -1.25 -16.15
N TYR A 56 2.88 -2.24 -16.65
CA TYR A 56 1.89 -2.96 -15.84
C TYR A 56 2.53 -3.73 -14.70
N PHE A 57 3.73 -4.27 -14.90
CA PHE A 57 4.41 -5.08 -13.89
C PHE A 57 4.66 -4.30 -12.59
N PRO A 58 5.40 -3.16 -12.58
CA PRO A 58 5.58 -2.39 -11.36
C PRO A 58 4.27 -1.80 -10.84
N ALA A 59 3.33 -1.40 -11.71
CA ALA A 59 2.04 -0.85 -11.28
C ALA A 59 1.23 -1.86 -10.46
N ILE A 60 1.11 -3.11 -10.94
CA ILE A 60 0.36 -4.17 -10.24
C ILE A 60 1.08 -4.59 -8.96
N VAL A 61 2.40 -4.79 -9.03
CA VAL A 61 3.20 -5.22 -7.86
C VAL A 61 3.12 -4.19 -6.74
N PHE A 62 3.28 -2.90 -7.05
CA PHE A 62 3.19 -1.85 -6.04
C PHE A 62 1.77 -1.67 -5.51
N TRP A 63 0.73 -1.88 -6.33
CA TRP A 63 -0.65 -1.87 -5.84
C TRP A 63 -0.89 -2.98 -4.80
N ILE A 64 -0.43 -4.20 -5.09
CA ILE A 64 -0.55 -5.33 -4.15
C ILE A 64 0.19 -5.04 -2.84
N LEU A 65 1.44 -4.58 -2.93
CA LEU A 65 2.25 -4.26 -1.75
C LEU A 65 1.65 -3.12 -0.93
N ASP A 66 1.08 -2.10 -1.57
CA ASP A 66 0.42 -0.98 -0.90
C ASP A 66 -0.81 -1.46 -0.10
N GLY A 67 -1.59 -2.39 -0.66
CA GLY A 67 -2.68 -3.04 0.07
C GLY A 67 -2.21 -3.87 1.26
N PHE A 68 -1.06 -4.57 1.15
CA PHE A 68 -0.45 -5.27 2.28
C PHE A 68 -0.08 -4.30 3.41
N PHE A 69 0.60 -3.19 3.12
CA PHE A 69 0.97 -2.22 4.16
C PHE A 69 -0.26 -1.56 4.81
N LEU A 70 -1.32 -1.32 4.03
CA LEU A 70 -2.59 -0.83 4.57
C LEU A 70 -3.27 -1.85 5.50
N ASP A 71 -3.26 -3.14 5.16
CA ASP A 71 -3.79 -4.19 6.04
C ASP A 71 -3.01 -4.26 7.35
N GLN A 72 -1.68 -4.18 7.29
CA GLN A 72 -0.83 -4.15 8.48
C GLN A 72 -1.12 -2.91 9.35
N GLU A 73 -1.22 -1.72 8.75
CA GLU A 73 -1.59 -0.50 9.46
C GLU A 73 -2.92 -0.67 10.22
N LYS A 74 -3.95 -1.20 9.56
CA LYS A 74 -5.27 -1.44 10.16
C LYS A 74 -5.19 -2.40 11.35
N ARG A 75 -4.43 -3.49 11.24
CA ARG A 75 -4.21 -4.44 12.35
C ARG A 75 -3.52 -3.78 13.54
N TYR A 76 -2.51 -2.94 13.30
CA TYR A 76 -1.85 -2.20 14.37
C TYR A 76 -2.75 -1.12 15.00
N ARG A 77 -3.63 -0.49 14.22
CA ARG A 77 -4.65 0.42 14.77
C ARG A 77 -5.66 -0.30 15.67
N GLN A 78 -6.02 -1.54 15.34
CA GLN A 78 -6.85 -2.38 16.22
C GLN A 78 -6.10 -2.79 17.49
N LEU A 79 -4.83 -3.19 17.38
CA LEU A 79 -3.99 -3.45 18.55
C LEU A 79 -3.91 -2.22 19.47
N TYR A 80 -3.74 -1.03 18.89
CA TYR A 80 -3.71 0.23 19.62
C TYR A 80 -5.01 0.46 20.42
N ALA A 81 -6.17 0.23 19.80
CA ALA A 81 -7.47 0.34 20.46
C ALA A 81 -7.63 -0.67 21.61
N LEU A 82 -7.24 -1.93 21.40
CA LEU A 82 -7.31 -2.97 22.43
C LEU A 82 -6.43 -2.68 23.64
N VAL A 83 -5.25 -2.08 23.43
CA VAL A 83 -4.35 -1.65 24.52
C VAL A 83 -4.95 -0.47 25.28
N ILE A 84 -5.63 0.47 24.62
CA ILE A 84 -6.35 1.57 25.31
C ILE A 84 -7.43 1.02 26.24
N GLU A 85 -8.20 0.04 25.76
CA GLU A 85 -9.33 -0.57 26.50
C GLU A 85 -8.90 -1.48 27.66
N ASP A 86 -7.59 -1.64 27.92
CA ASP A 86 -7.03 -2.61 28.89
C ASP A 86 -7.61 -4.03 28.69
N SER A 87 -7.76 -4.44 27.43
CA SER A 87 -8.23 -5.78 27.11
C SER A 87 -7.28 -6.83 27.67
N GLN A 88 -7.81 -7.71 28.53
CA GLN A 88 -7.08 -8.85 29.13
C GLN A 88 -6.52 -9.82 28.07
N GLU A 89 -6.97 -9.70 26.82
CA GLU A 89 -6.54 -10.52 25.69
C GLU A 89 -5.18 -10.10 25.11
N VAL A 90 -4.66 -8.92 25.47
CA VAL A 90 -3.38 -8.39 24.98
C VAL A 90 -2.33 -8.42 26.09
N PRO A 91 -1.35 -9.34 26.02
CA PRO A 91 -0.22 -9.33 26.95
C PRO A 91 0.56 -8.02 26.87
N GLN A 92 1.21 -7.65 27.97
CA GLN A 92 2.04 -6.44 28.04
C GLN A 92 3.11 -6.45 26.94
N LEU A 93 3.18 -5.36 26.16
CA LEU A 93 4.14 -5.19 25.07
C LEU A 93 4.03 -6.23 23.95
N GLU A 94 2.90 -6.96 23.85
CA GLU A 94 2.64 -7.84 22.72
C GLU A 94 2.52 -7.02 21.42
N MET A 95 3.31 -7.39 20.42
CA MET A 95 3.36 -6.69 19.12
C MET A 95 2.91 -7.60 17.96
N ASN A 96 2.59 -8.87 18.25
CA ASN A 96 2.14 -9.81 17.25
C ASN A 96 0.66 -9.60 16.90
N THR A 97 0.41 -9.13 15.69
CA THR A 97 -0.95 -8.85 15.18
C THR A 97 -1.56 -10.03 14.42
N THR A 98 -0.94 -11.22 14.42
CA THR A 98 -1.43 -12.39 13.67
C THR A 98 -2.83 -12.81 14.13
N LYS A 99 -3.11 -12.70 15.43
CA LYS A 99 -4.42 -13.02 16.02
C LYS A 99 -5.45 -11.91 15.83
N ILE A 100 -5.01 -10.71 15.44
CA ILE A 100 -5.88 -9.55 15.25
C ILE A 100 -6.44 -9.61 13.83
N LYS A 101 -7.75 -9.84 13.73
CA LYS A 101 -8.45 -9.88 12.44
C LYS A 101 -8.48 -8.48 11.85
N SER A 102 -7.97 -8.32 10.63
CA SER A 102 -8.15 -7.06 9.91
C SER A 102 -9.63 -6.84 9.61
N ILE A 103 -10.04 -5.57 9.63
CA ILE A 103 -11.45 -5.14 9.46
C ILE A 103 -12.03 -5.61 8.11
N GLU A 104 -11.17 -5.80 7.10
CA GLU A 104 -11.59 -6.17 5.74
C GLU A 104 -11.35 -7.66 5.41
N GLY A 105 -10.90 -8.45 6.38
CA GLY A 105 -10.68 -9.90 6.23
C GLY A 105 -9.26 -10.27 5.82
N SER A 106 -8.81 -9.88 4.62
CA SER A 106 -7.48 -10.24 4.09
C SER A 106 -6.74 -9.05 3.48
N TRP A 107 -5.42 -9.16 3.33
CA TRP A 107 -4.65 -8.12 2.63
C TRP A 107 -5.10 -7.91 1.17
N ALA A 108 -5.69 -8.94 0.54
CA ALA A 108 -6.19 -8.87 -0.83
C ALA A 108 -7.52 -8.10 -0.96
N SER A 109 -8.31 -7.96 0.11
CA SER A 109 -9.43 -7.02 0.11
C SER A 109 -8.97 -5.59 0.38
N ALA A 110 -7.87 -5.42 1.14
CA ALA A 110 -7.27 -4.11 1.40
C ALA A 110 -6.74 -3.42 0.12
N THR A 111 -6.31 -4.17 -0.90
CA THR A 111 -5.89 -3.62 -2.20
C THR A 111 -7.04 -2.93 -2.95
N PHE A 112 -8.30 -3.36 -2.76
CA PHE A 112 -9.48 -2.82 -3.44
C PHE A 112 -10.26 -1.79 -2.61
N THR A 113 -9.57 -1.16 -1.65
CA THR A 113 -10.18 -0.15 -0.78
C THR A 113 -10.44 1.17 -1.48
N LYS A 114 -11.41 1.94 -0.96
CA LYS A 114 -11.77 3.28 -1.45
C LYS A 114 -10.58 4.26 -1.49
N THR A 115 -9.54 4.03 -0.70
CA THR A 115 -8.35 4.89 -0.63
C THR A 115 -7.28 4.51 -1.65
N LEU A 116 -7.13 3.21 -1.99
CA LEU A 116 -6.12 2.75 -2.94
C LEU A 116 -6.62 2.71 -4.38
N LEU A 117 -7.91 2.40 -4.58
CA LEU A 117 -8.51 2.25 -5.90
C LEU A 117 -8.37 3.50 -6.79
N PRO A 118 -8.59 4.75 -6.30
CA PRO A 118 -8.44 5.93 -7.14
C PRO A 118 -6.99 6.14 -7.59
N PHE A 119 -6.01 5.94 -6.69
CA PHE A 119 -4.61 6.15 -7.00
C PHE A 119 -4.10 5.15 -8.04
N HIS A 120 -4.24 3.85 -7.75
CA HIS A 120 -3.77 2.80 -8.67
C HIS A 120 -4.63 2.72 -9.93
N GLY A 121 -5.91 3.07 -9.84
CA GLY A 121 -6.79 3.23 -10.99
C GLY A 121 -6.32 4.33 -11.94
N VAL A 122 -5.82 5.46 -11.43
CA VAL A 122 -5.20 6.50 -12.27
C VAL A 122 -3.92 5.99 -12.91
N VAL A 123 -3.03 5.31 -12.18
CA VAL A 123 -1.79 4.75 -12.74
C VAL A 123 -2.07 3.74 -13.85
N ILE A 124 -3.00 2.81 -13.63
CA ILE A 124 -3.40 1.84 -14.66
C ILE A 124 -4.12 2.52 -15.82
N GLY A 125 -4.97 3.51 -15.52
CA GLY A 125 -5.68 4.30 -16.51
C GLY A 125 -4.75 5.08 -17.44
N THR A 126 -3.65 5.65 -16.93
CA THR A 126 -2.67 6.34 -17.76
C THR A 126 -1.91 5.37 -18.67
N ILE A 127 -1.56 4.18 -18.18
CA ILE A 127 -0.96 3.12 -19.02
C ILE A 127 -1.93 2.74 -20.16
N LEU A 128 -3.21 2.53 -19.85
CA LEU A 128 -4.23 2.22 -20.86
C LEU A 128 -4.40 3.36 -21.87
N LEU A 129 -4.48 4.61 -21.42
CA LEU A 129 -4.61 5.77 -22.31
C LEU A 129 -3.43 5.89 -23.28
N VAL A 130 -2.21 5.68 -22.81
CA VAL A 130 -1.01 5.66 -23.65
C VAL A 130 -1.12 4.52 -24.68
N MET A 131 -1.48 3.31 -24.24
CA MET A 131 -1.65 2.16 -25.14
C MET A 131 -2.68 2.43 -26.25
N PHE A 132 -3.86 2.95 -25.92
CA PHE A 132 -4.92 3.24 -26.89
C PHE A 132 -4.59 4.43 -27.80
N GLY A 133 -3.95 5.48 -27.27
CA GLY A 133 -3.53 6.64 -28.04
C GLY A 133 -2.56 6.27 -29.17
N PHE A 134 -1.58 5.40 -28.88
CA PHE A 134 -0.66 4.89 -29.88
C PHE A 134 -1.31 3.89 -30.85
N PHE A 135 -2.24 3.04 -30.40
CA PHE A 135 -2.97 2.14 -31.29
C PHE A 135 -3.76 2.91 -32.37
N VAL A 136 -4.43 4.00 -31.98
CA VAL A 136 -5.15 4.88 -32.93
C VAL A 136 -4.19 5.60 -33.87
N ALA A 137 -3.00 5.98 -33.41
CA ALA A 137 -1.99 6.66 -34.22
C ALA A 137 -1.30 5.75 -35.24
N GLY A 138 -1.07 4.47 -34.91
CA GLY A 138 -0.45 3.48 -35.81
C GLY A 138 -1.41 2.81 -36.79
N ALA A 139 -2.72 3.02 -36.66
CA ALA A 139 -3.74 2.57 -37.61
C ALA A 139 -3.99 3.56 -38.77
N LYS A 140 -3.17 4.61 -38.87
CA LYS A 140 -3.09 5.54 -40.01
C LYS A 140 -1.79 5.31 -40.77
#